data_AF-A0A9D2DF98-F1
#
_entry.id   AF-A0A9D2DF98-F1
#
_cell.length_a   1.000
_cell.length_b   1.000
_cell.length_c   1.000
_cell.angle_alpha   90.00
_cell.angle_beta   90.00
_cell.angle_gamma   90.00
#
_symmetry.space_group_name_H-M   'P 1'
#
loop_
_entity.id
_entity.type
_entity.pdbx_description
1 polymer ?
#
loop_
_entity_poly.entity_id
_entity_poly.type
_entity_poly.pdbx_seq_one_letter_code
_entity_poly.pdbx_strand_id
1 'polypeptide(L)'
;MFNSNANLAYLIMNINFLKGAAASVLLALTACAQPAQQTDPVALRTIDLFIGADKAETLAADGTRISYDESVEANWEAGDVISVFAVTSDSQIHHAELTAQEAGRQTGFEGQISIPVSNADVTIDRIYAYYNGANINVTPNIAHGSLSFTLPTEQNGDHSAHNLGLAVMEGPWNVTADAQELVIDEVINFTPFFTRLDVIVNNLPENEQIKYITLSLDGYNFATDATVNFSDLSFSSDQFAETAIYLRADAENDLTYGMASIIPIKFTAATQLNVEVVTYSTMDPTAGSLCKVSFNTPNELAPSTRYRLNIDFGTAASEEVKFLDSSNFVEAINNNKSGNYVLTEDVTFSSFPNITDFAGTFDGDGHTIDLTAVGSVSNPQAGVFGNTTGDASVSNVTINAGTLDGNAGDGGLIVGLVESGTLTLDNVHGSGNITASRHDDATHMFGGGLVGFVPNNAALVATNCSFTGTISIDQSGYYGYVKNSYVGGIVGSVETGGGIVVGGSYSGNELGGASRITNCTVTNAALTNVRGSGAIIPGETEFYTGGIAGRCTGLIKDCSVENVTITAESAEDGSRRQAKPIVGNDWNEYVDNANNTYTNVVINGGNARTGVYNGTRAAGTDVPSYSDL
;
A
#
# COMPACT_ATOMS: atom_id res chain seq x y z
N MET A 1 -31.30 -7.29 59.18
CA MET A 1 -31.61 -8.41 60.09
C MET A 1 -30.93 -9.65 59.56
N PHE A 2 -29.89 -10.11 60.28
CA PHE A 2 -29.33 -11.48 60.41
C PHE A 2 -29.30 -12.39 59.16
N ASN A 3 -28.10 -12.66 58.62
CA ASN A 3 -27.24 -13.86 58.87
C ASN A 3 -27.55 -15.00 57.87
N SER A 4 -26.66 -15.87 57.41
CA SER A 4 -25.20 -16.05 57.50
C SER A 4 -24.92 -17.46 56.94
N ASN A 5 -23.71 -17.66 56.40
CA ASN A 5 -22.95 -18.91 56.38
C ASN A 5 -23.47 -20.06 55.49
N ALA A 6 -22.66 -21.00 55.01
CA ALA A 6 -21.24 -21.19 54.70
C ALA A 6 -21.14 -22.69 54.35
N ASN A 7 -20.29 -23.05 53.39
CA ASN A 7 -19.50 -24.30 53.33
C ASN A 7 -20.18 -25.69 53.52
N LEU A 8 -19.99 -26.61 52.55
CA LEU A 8 -19.04 -27.76 52.64
C LEU A 8 -19.35 -28.82 51.55
N ALA A 9 -18.34 -29.08 50.71
CA ALA A 9 -17.71 -30.37 50.39
C ALA A 9 -18.55 -31.63 49.97
N TYR A 10 -18.16 -32.13 48.78
CA TYR A 10 -17.71 -33.50 48.47
C TYR A 10 -18.72 -34.64 48.14
N LEU A 11 -18.44 -35.27 46.97
CA LEU A 11 -18.17 -36.72 46.79
C LEU A 11 -19.17 -37.58 45.95
N ILE A 12 -18.65 -38.04 44.79
CA ILE A 12 -18.65 -39.42 44.25
C ILE A 12 -19.69 -39.95 43.21
N MET A 13 -19.08 -40.45 42.11
CA MET A 13 -19.33 -41.59 41.20
C MET A 13 -20.64 -41.74 40.40
N ASN A 14 -20.46 -41.95 39.09
CA ASN A 14 -20.85 -43.23 38.50
C ASN A 14 -19.96 -43.64 37.30
N ILE A 15 -19.63 -44.93 37.30
CA ILE A 15 -18.80 -45.69 36.35
C ILE A 15 -19.71 -46.38 35.34
N ASN A 16 -19.28 -46.56 34.08
CA ASN A 16 -19.54 -47.81 33.34
C ASN A 16 -18.56 -48.07 32.18
N PHE A 17 -18.28 -49.37 32.00
CA PHE A 17 -17.17 -50.03 31.30
C PHE A 17 -17.65 -50.76 30.03
N LEU A 18 -16.77 -51.00 29.04
CA LEU A 18 -16.72 -52.14 28.08
C LEU A 18 -15.40 -52.03 27.27
N LYS A 19 -14.28 -52.75 27.52
CA LYS A 19 -13.85 -54.16 27.33
C LYS A 19 -13.60 -54.67 25.88
N GLY A 20 -12.35 -55.11 25.64
CA GLY A 20 -11.90 -56.08 24.60
C GLY A 20 -10.37 -56.04 24.36
N ALA A 21 -9.52 -56.66 25.22
CA ALA A 21 -8.75 -57.92 25.03
C ALA A 21 -7.75 -57.93 23.82
N ALA A 22 -6.42 -57.83 23.94
CA ALA A 22 -5.38 -58.62 24.63
C ALA A 22 -4.67 -59.67 23.74
N ALA A 23 -3.35 -59.51 23.52
CA ALA A 23 -2.38 -60.60 23.34
C ALA A 23 -0.97 -60.09 23.64
N SER A 24 -0.19 -60.91 24.35
CA SER A 24 1.08 -60.58 25.01
C SER A 24 2.23 -61.48 24.51
N VAL A 25 3.45 -61.05 24.87
CA VAL A 25 4.69 -61.84 25.13
C VAL A 25 5.76 -61.83 24.02
N LEU A 26 6.89 -61.15 24.27
CA LEU A 26 8.19 -61.82 24.51
C LEU A 26 9.19 -60.90 25.23
N LEU A 27 9.69 -61.38 26.37
CA LEU A 27 10.80 -60.81 27.15
C LEU A 27 12.13 -61.42 26.67
N ALA A 28 13.17 -60.61 26.51
CA ALA A 28 14.56 -61.00 26.72
C ALA A 28 15.37 -59.78 27.20
N LEU A 29 15.91 -59.89 28.41
CA LEU A 29 16.77 -58.94 29.11
C LEU A 29 18.26 -59.29 28.89
N THR A 30 19.14 -58.32 29.20
CA THR A 30 20.61 -58.32 29.39
C THR A 30 21.49 -58.10 28.15
N ALA A 31 22.49 -57.20 28.13
CA ALA A 31 23.17 -56.40 29.17
C ALA A 31 23.94 -55.20 28.57
N CYS A 32 24.34 -54.29 29.48
CA CYS A 32 25.46 -53.32 29.47
C CYS A 32 25.16 -51.82 29.30
N ALA A 33 25.54 -51.11 30.37
CA ALA A 33 25.85 -49.68 30.55
C ALA A 33 24.68 -48.68 30.61
N GLN A 34 24.59 -47.99 31.75
CA GLN A 34 23.68 -46.88 32.06
C GLN A 34 23.68 -45.78 30.98
N PRO A 35 22.52 -45.22 30.62
CA PRO A 35 22.45 -43.83 30.19
C PRO A 35 22.33 -42.93 31.42
N ALA A 36 23.00 -41.79 31.31
CA ALA A 36 23.16 -40.78 32.33
C ALA A 36 21.84 -40.23 32.89
N GLN A 37 21.98 -39.72 34.12
CA GLN A 37 21.07 -38.84 34.85
C GLN A 37 19.99 -38.16 34.01
N GLN A 38 18.76 -38.44 34.41
CA GLN A 38 17.59 -37.59 34.22
C GLN A 38 17.97 -36.16 34.68
N THR A 39 18.09 -35.23 33.74
CA THR A 39 18.23 -33.80 34.04
C THR A 39 16.90 -33.34 34.62
N ASP A 40 16.93 -32.88 35.86
CA ASP A 40 15.82 -32.16 36.51
C ASP A 40 15.31 -31.04 35.58
N PRO A 41 14.00 -30.69 35.64
CA PRO A 41 13.52 -29.50 34.96
C PRO A 41 14.35 -28.30 35.42
N VAL A 42 14.93 -27.56 34.48
CA VAL A 42 15.67 -26.32 34.77
C VAL A 42 14.73 -25.43 35.58
N ALA A 43 15.07 -25.21 36.85
CA ALA A 43 14.30 -24.34 37.72
C ALA A 43 14.37 -22.91 37.15
N LEU A 44 13.30 -22.46 36.52
CA LEU A 44 13.13 -21.07 36.10
C LEU A 44 13.03 -20.21 37.37
N ARG A 45 13.98 -19.31 37.59
CA ARG A 45 13.80 -18.20 38.53
C ARG A 45 13.37 -16.96 37.73
N THR A 46 12.40 -16.23 38.26
CA THR A 46 11.95 -14.93 37.73
C THR A 46 12.68 -13.83 38.48
N ILE A 47 13.07 -12.77 37.77
CA ILE A 47 13.73 -11.60 38.36
C ILE A 47 12.84 -10.39 38.11
N ASP A 48 12.54 -9.64 39.16
CA ASP A 48 11.86 -8.36 39.01
C ASP A 48 12.84 -7.34 38.45
N LEU A 49 12.48 -6.67 37.35
CA LEU A 49 13.30 -5.65 36.70
C LEU A 49 12.62 -4.29 36.85
N PHE A 50 13.30 -3.39 37.54
CA PHE A 50 12.87 -2.00 37.67
C PHE A 50 13.78 -1.11 36.83
N ILE A 51 13.22 -0.42 35.84
CA ILE A 51 13.91 0.56 34.98
C ILE A 51 13.33 1.94 35.25
N GLY A 52 14.20 2.91 35.55
CA GLY A 52 13.81 4.33 35.69
C GLY A 52 13.98 5.12 34.37
N ALA A 53 13.15 6.13 34.16
CA ALA A 53 13.35 7.16 33.13
C ALA A 53 13.60 8.55 33.78
N ASP A 54 14.89 8.88 33.97
CA ASP A 54 15.60 10.10 34.47
C ASP A 54 15.27 10.80 35.82
N LYS A 55 16.37 11.17 36.51
CA LYS A 55 16.54 12.00 37.73
C LYS A 55 17.18 13.35 37.37
N ALA A 56 16.82 14.39 38.11
CA ALA A 56 17.30 15.75 37.94
C ALA A 56 18.81 15.95 38.18
N GLU A 57 19.49 16.65 37.26
CA GLU A 57 20.17 17.92 37.56
C GLU A 57 20.64 18.64 36.27
N THR A 58 19.94 19.72 35.92
CA THR A 58 20.37 20.84 35.05
C THR A 58 20.70 20.61 33.55
N LEU A 59 19.80 21.19 32.74
CA LEU A 59 19.97 21.89 31.44
C LEU A 59 19.76 21.16 30.10
N ALA A 60 19.18 21.98 29.22
CA ALA A 60 19.08 21.96 27.76
C ALA A 60 17.98 21.08 27.13
N ALA A 61 16.90 21.77 26.75
CA ALA A 61 16.38 21.83 25.38
C ALA A 61 16.60 20.56 24.51
N ASP A 62 15.47 19.95 24.11
CA ASP A 62 15.30 19.28 22.80
C ASP A 62 15.38 17.74 22.74
N GLY A 63 15.02 17.00 23.80
CA GLY A 63 14.88 15.54 23.78
C GLY A 63 13.42 15.06 23.82
N THR A 64 13.03 14.19 22.89
CA THR A 64 11.65 13.94 22.41
C THR A 64 11.20 12.51 22.84
N ARG A 65 10.09 12.25 23.55
CA ARG A 65 8.69 12.12 23.05
C ARG A 65 7.63 12.26 24.17
N ILE A 66 6.41 12.65 23.80
CA ILE A 66 5.47 13.45 24.61
C ILE A 66 4.00 13.11 24.28
N SER A 67 3.08 13.07 25.25
CA SER A 67 1.65 13.35 25.05
C SER A 67 1.47 14.85 24.77
N TYR A 68 1.14 15.25 23.54
CA TYR A 68 1.17 16.67 23.14
C TYR A 68 -0.21 17.34 23.27
N ASP A 69 -0.50 17.83 24.48
CA ASP A 69 -1.31 19.04 24.71
C ASP A 69 -0.62 20.25 24.02
N GLU A 70 -1.33 21.35 23.77
CA GLU A 70 -0.80 22.66 23.36
C GLU A 70 0.50 23.08 24.10
N SER A 71 0.74 22.55 25.31
CA SER A 71 2.02 22.64 26.01
C SER A 71 3.09 21.68 25.44
N VAL A 72 4.16 22.24 24.89
CA VAL A 72 5.23 21.62 24.09
C VAL A 72 6.16 20.67 24.90
N GLU A 73 5.69 19.89 25.88
CA GLU A 73 6.52 19.21 26.90
C GLU A 73 6.29 17.71 27.13
N ALA A 74 7.39 16.97 27.31
CA ALA A 74 7.53 15.55 26.97
C ALA A 74 6.98 14.46 27.85
N ASN A 75 5.67 14.23 27.91
CA ASN A 75 5.08 13.36 28.93
C ASN A 75 4.71 11.93 28.48
N TRP A 76 5.00 10.96 29.34
CA TRP A 76 4.33 9.67 29.41
C TRP A 76 2.91 9.84 29.98
N GLU A 77 2.01 8.92 29.64
CA GLU A 77 0.72 8.74 30.31
C GLU A 77 0.79 7.58 31.31
N ALA A 78 0.00 7.69 32.38
CA ALA A 78 -0.15 6.58 33.31
C ALA A 78 -0.79 5.39 32.57
N GLY A 79 -0.12 4.24 32.57
CA GLY A 79 -0.57 3.06 31.83
C GLY A 79 0.09 2.86 30.46
N ASP A 80 0.94 3.78 29.98
CA ASP A 80 1.75 3.53 28.79
C ASP A 80 2.59 2.27 28.96
N VAL A 81 2.69 1.45 27.91
CA VAL A 81 3.41 0.17 27.94
C VAL A 81 4.63 0.24 27.03
N ILE A 82 5.78 -0.19 27.55
CA ILE A 82 7.02 -0.38 26.78
C ILE A 82 7.35 -1.86 26.70
N SER A 83 7.88 -2.28 25.55
CA SER A 83 8.50 -3.61 25.40
C SER A 83 9.98 -3.52 25.69
N VAL A 84 10.48 -4.38 26.57
CA VAL A 84 11.88 -4.40 27.03
C VAL A 84 12.50 -5.77 26.76
N PHE A 85 13.70 -5.76 26.19
CA PHE A 85 14.49 -6.94 25.89
C PHE A 85 15.85 -6.87 26.56
N ALA A 86 16.12 -7.78 27.48
CA ALA A 86 17.44 -7.96 28.06
C ALA A 86 18.23 -9.01 27.27
N VAL A 87 19.44 -8.65 26.85
CA VAL A 87 20.37 -9.52 26.12
C VAL A 87 21.53 -9.87 27.03
N THR A 88 21.67 -11.16 27.29
CA THR A 88 22.73 -11.70 28.14
C THR A 88 24.02 -11.91 27.36
N SER A 89 25.14 -12.07 28.06
CA SER A 89 26.47 -12.25 27.46
C SER A 89 26.64 -13.54 26.65
N ASP A 90 25.78 -14.54 26.87
CA ASP A 90 25.65 -15.75 26.04
C ASP A 90 24.63 -15.59 24.89
N SER A 91 24.23 -14.34 24.60
CA SER A 91 23.31 -13.96 23.52
C SER A 91 21.88 -14.52 23.67
N GLN A 92 21.46 -14.89 24.88
CA GLN A 92 20.04 -15.16 25.15
C GLN A 92 19.26 -13.85 25.24
N ILE A 93 18.01 -13.89 24.81
CA ILE A 93 17.12 -12.73 24.76
C ILE A 93 15.91 -13.01 25.67
N HIS A 94 15.66 -12.09 26.59
CA HIS A 94 14.54 -12.15 27.52
C HIS A 94 13.64 -10.95 27.27
N HIS A 95 12.32 -11.14 27.34
CA HIS A 95 11.33 -10.11 27.01
C HIS A 95 10.39 -9.86 28.20
N ALA A 96 10.01 -8.60 28.40
CA ALA A 96 8.97 -8.18 29.32
C ALA A 96 8.28 -6.92 28.79
N GLU A 97 7.01 -6.77 29.16
CA GLU A 97 6.30 -5.50 29.04
C GLU A 97 6.33 -4.80 30.40
N LEU A 98 6.64 -3.51 30.39
CA LEU A 98 6.65 -2.68 31.58
C LEU A 98 5.66 -1.53 31.41
N THR A 99 4.99 -1.15 32.50
CA THR A 99 3.94 -0.14 32.47
C THR A 99 4.36 1.11 33.23
N ALA A 100 4.12 2.27 32.62
CA ALA A 100 4.31 3.59 33.21
C ALA A 100 3.38 3.77 34.41
N GLN A 101 3.96 4.14 35.54
CA GLN A 101 3.22 4.28 36.81
C GLN A 101 2.44 5.59 36.88
N GLU A 102 3.04 6.67 36.40
CA GLU A 102 2.50 8.02 36.47
C GLU A 102 2.65 8.73 35.13
N ALA A 103 1.77 9.70 34.88
CA ALA A 103 1.92 10.59 33.75
C ALA A 103 2.98 11.66 34.05
N GLY A 104 3.76 12.04 33.05
CA GLY A 104 4.74 13.13 33.16
C GLY A 104 6.01 12.89 32.35
N ARG A 105 6.92 13.88 32.37
CA ARG A 105 8.15 13.84 31.56
C ARG A 105 9.09 12.70 31.88
N GLN A 106 8.92 12.17 33.07
CA GLN A 106 9.70 11.14 33.70
C GLN A 106 8.69 10.25 34.41
N THR A 107 8.86 8.95 34.28
CA THR A 107 7.99 7.98 34.95
C THR A 107 8.80 6.75 35.30
N GLY A 108 8.40 6.07 36.37
CA GLY A 108 8.88 4.74 36.67
C GLY A 108 8.13 3.71 35.82
N PHE A 109 8.86 2.73 35.31
CA PHE A 109 8.27 1.59 34.63
C PHE A 109 8.38 0.35 35.52
N GLU A 110 7.26 -0.32 35.74
CA GLU A 110 7.20 -1.54 36.55
C GLU A 110 6.81 -2.74 35.68
N GLY A 111 7.54 -3.85 35.86
CA GLY A 111 7.28 -5.12 35.19
C GLY A 111 8.26 -6.19 35.63
N GLN A 112 8.12 -7.40 35.09
CA GLN A 112 8.95 -8.55 35.47
C GLN A 112 9.56 -9.21 34.24
N ILE A 113 10.87 -9.48 34.27
CA ILE A 113 11.58 -10.19 33.20
C ILE A 113 12.11 -11.53 33.70
N SER A 114 11.74 -12.61 33.02
CA SER A 114 12.20 -13.94 33.42
C SER A 114 13.50 -14.31 32.71
N ILE A 115 14.60 -14.36 33.48
CA ILE A 115 15.92 -14.79 33.02
C ILE A 115 16.23 -16.16 33.66
N PRO A 116 16.33 -17.25 32.88
CA PRO A 116 16.68 -18.58 33.40
C PRO A 116 18.11 -18.58 33.95
N VAL A 117 18.27 -18.60 35.26
CA VAL A 117 19.58 -18.76 35.91
C VAL A 117 19.82 -20.21 36.29
N SER A 118 20.78 -20.87 35.64
CA SER A 118 21.23 -22.23 35.98
C SER A 118 22.26 -22.21 37.10
N ASN A 119 21.90 -21.82 38.33
CA ASN A 119 22.81 -21.73 39.49
C ASN A 119 24.15 -20.97 39.26
N ALA A 120 24.25 -20.17 38.20
CA ALA A 120 25.44 -19.46 37.76
C ALA A 120 25.09 -17.99 37.57
N ASP A 121 26.08 -17.12 37.79
CA ASP A 121 25.93 -15.69 37.57
C ASP A 121 25.70 -15.40 36.08
N VAL A 122 24.76 -14.50 35.78
CA VAL A 122 24.43 -14.06 34.42
C VAL A 122 24.77 -12.59 34.29
N THR A 123 25.37 -12.19 33.18
CA THR A 123 25.62 -10.79 32.85
C THR A 123 24.66 -10.38 31.74
N ILE A 124 23.92 -9.29 31.97
CA ILE A 124 23.16 -8.60 30.94
C ILE A 124 24.10 -7.58 30.31
N ASP A 125 24.36 -7.73 29.01
CA ASP A 125 25.27 -6.86 28.27
C ASP A 125 24.52 -5.69 27.63
N ARG A 126 23.24 -5.90 27.26
CA ARG A 126 22.44 -4.89 26.56
C ARG A 126 20.97 -4.96 26.95
N ILE A 127 20.32 -3.81 26.94
CA ILE A 127 18.87 -3.68 27.04
C ILE A 127 18.37 -2.89 25.84
N TYR A 128 17.43 -3.47 25.11
CA TYR A 128 16.67 -2.77 24.07
C TYR A 128 15.27 -2.51 24.61
N ALA A 129 14.74 -1.31 24.39
CA ALA A 129 13.35 -1.03 24.69
C ALA A 129 12.69 -0.23 23.58
N TYR A 130 11.41 -0.46 23.35
CA TYR A 130 10.63 0.38 22.46
C TYR A 130 9.25 0.68 23.05
N TYR A 131 8.72 1.83 22.63
CA TYR A 131 7.32 2.20 22.77
C TYR A 131 6.71 2.29 21.37
N ASN A 132 5.53 1.74 21.17
CA ASN A 132 4.76 1.91 19.94
C ASN A 132 3.31 2.32 20.27
N GLY A 133 2.79 3.28 19.51
CA GLY A 133 1.38 3.64 19.55
C GLY A 133 0.50 2.49 19.02
N ALA A 134 -0.77 2.53 19.39
CA ALA A 134 -1.74 1.46 19.13
C ALA A 134 -1.92 1.09 17.64
N ASN A 135 -1.63 2.02 16.72
CA ASN A 135 -1.82 1.83 15.28
C ASN A 135 -0.52 1.44 14.55
N ILE A 136 0.54 1.07 15.29
CA ILE A 136 1.81 0.64 14.69
C ILE A 136 2.03 -0.84 15.01
N ASN A 137 2.12 -1.63 13.94
CA ASN A 137 2.51 -3.03 14.05
C ASN A 137 4.03 -3.13 14.05
N VAL A 138 4.62 -3.77 15.06
CA VAL A 138 6.07 -3.90 15.23
C VAL A 138 6.49 -5.36 15.29
N THR A 139 7.66 -5.67 14.75
CA THR A 139 8.29 -7.00 14.78
C THR A 139 9.78 -6.85 15.17
N PRO A 140 10.14 -7.15 16.43
CA PRO A 140 11.51 -6.97 16.91
C PRO A 140 12.46 -8.07 16.41
N ASN A 141 13.64 -7.67 15.95
CA ASN A 141 14.77 -8.54 15.60
C ASN A 141 15.97 -8.20 16.50
N ILE A 142 15.82 -8.50 17.78
CA ILE A 142 16.75 -8.10 18.84
C ILE A 142 18.16 -8.69 18.65
N ALA A 143 18.28 -9.87 18.05
CA ALA A 143 19.57 -10.47 17.72
C ALA A 143 20.41 -9.59 16.78
N HIS A 144 19.75 -8.74 15.97
CA HIS A 144 20.39 -7.78 15.07
C HIS A 144 20.24 -6.33 15.56
N GLY A 145 19.70 -6.10 16.76
CA GLY A 145 19.48 -4.77 17.31
C GLY A 145 18.56 -3.90 16.44
N SER A 146 17.55 -4.50 15.81
CA SER A 146 16.62 -3.81 14.91
C SER A 146 15.15 -4.13 15.18
N LEU A 147 14.27 -3.28 14.66
CA LEU A 147 12.81 -3.37 14.76
C LEU A 147 12.21 -3.12 13.38
N SER A 148 11.41 -4.05 12.87
CA SER A 148 10.59 -3.83 11.67
C SER A 148 9.21 -3.33 12.08
N PHE A 149 8.59 -2.46 11.29
CA PHE A 149 7.25 -1.94 11.59
C PHE A 149 6.49 -1.54 10.33
N THR A 150 5.17 -1.39 10.49
CA THR A 150 4.27 -0.85 9.45
C THR A 150 3.44 0.31 10.02
N LEU A 151 3.24 1.34 9.22
CA LEU A 151 2.51 2.56 9.49
C LEU A 151 1.34 2.68 8.49
N PRO A 152 0.11 2.98 8.95
CA PRO A 152 -1.03 3.15 8.06
C PRO A 152 -0.95 4.48 7.28
N THR A 153 -1.53 4.46 6.08
CA THR A 153 -1.67 5.63 5.19
C THR A 153 -2.77 6.57 5.62
N GLU A 154 -3.87 6.01 6.12
CA GLU A 154 -4.93 6.75 6.79
C GLU A 154 -4.57 6.90 8.26
N GLN A 155 -4.43 8.14 8.69
CA GLN A 155 -4.18 8.50 10.09
C GLN A 155 -5.34 9.36 10.56
N ASN A 156 -5.87 9.07 11.74
CA ASN A 156 -7.03 9.77 12.32
C ASN A 156 -6.65 11.11 12.97
N GLY A 157 -5.42 11.58 12.77
CA GLY A 157 -4.89 12.78 13.42
C GLY A 157 -4.66 12.62 14.93
N ASP A 158 -4.92 11.46 15.53
CA ASP A 158 -4.70 11.21 16.96
C ASP A 158 -3.21 11.27 17.31
N HIS A 159 -2.90 12.14 18.26
CA HIS A 159 -1.54 12.49 18.68
C HIS A 159 -0.76 11.31 19.28
N SER A 160 -1.44 10.28 19.80
CA SER A 160 -0.83 9.17 20.54
C SER A 160 -0.58 7.93 19.68
N ALA A 161 -1.45 7.67 18.69
CA ALA A 161 -1.56 6.37 18.04
C ALA A 161 -0.43 6.03 17.06
N HIS A 162 0.29 7.04 16.56
CA HIS A 162 1.29 6.90 15.50
C HIS A 162 2.73 7.19 15.97
N ASN A 163 3.08 6.71 17.17
CA ASN A 163 4.39 6.96 17.78
C ASN A 163 5.27 5.72 17.97
N LEU A 164 6.42 5.59 17.27
CA LEU A 164 7.52 4.65 17.61
C LEU A 164 8.75 5.30 18.31
N GLY A 165 9.02 4.96 19.56
CA GLY A 165 10.22 5.38 20.31
C GLY A 165 11.15 4.19 20.58
N LEU A 166 12.46 4.39 20.47
CA LEU A 166 13.49 3.36 20.59
C LEU A 166 14.53 3.75 21.63
N ALA A 167 14.99 2.79 22.42
CA ALA A 167 16.05 2.97 23.38
C ALA A 167 17.00 1.77 23.40
N VAL A 168 18.28 2.04 23.63
CA VAL A 168 19.28 1.02 23.90
C VAL A 168 20.14 1.46 25.07
N MET A 169 20.46 0.52 25.95
CA MET A 169 21.41 0.69 27.04
C MET A 169 22.47 -0.41 26.96
N GLU A 170 23.71 -0.03 27.19
CA GLU A 170 24.86 -0.93 27.24
C GLU A 170 25.25 -1.15 28.71
N GLY A 171 25.40 -2.41 29.10
CA GLY A 171 25.75 -2.81 30.47
C GLY A 171 27.27 -2.70 30.75
N PRO A 172 27.82 -3.53 31.66
CA PRO A 172 27.27 -4.79 32.15
C PRO A 172 26.45 -4.68 33.45
N TRP A 173 25.32 -5.39 33.51
CA TRP A 173 24.55 -5.60 34.75
C TRP A 173 24.66 -7.07 35.18
N ASN A 174 25.27 -7.30 36.34
CA ASN A 174 25.52 -8.64 36.85
C ASN A 174 24.38 -9.11 37.75
N VAL A 175 23.80 -10.26 37.40
CA VAL A 175 22.78 -10.96 38.16
C VAL A 175 23.46 -12.14 38.87
N THR A 176 23.62 -12.03 40.18
CA THR A 176 24.18 -13.12 40.99
C THR A 176 23.20 -14.28 41.13
N ALA A 177 23.68 -15.51 41.28
CA ALA A 177 22.84 -16.73 41.39
C ALA A 177 21.74 -16.72 42.48
N ASP A 178 21.88 -15.86 43.51
CA ASP A 178 20.92 -15.70 44.62
C ASP A 178 20.02 -14.46 44.51
N ALA A 179 20.13 -13.67 43.43
CA ALA A 179 19.33 -12.46 43.25
C ALA A 179 17.85 -12.81 43.01
N GLN A 180 16.95 -12.08 43.68
CA GLN A 180 15.50 -12.13 43.43
C GLN A 180 14.98 -10.89 42.69
N GLU A 181 15.80 -9.84 42.62
CA GLU A 181 15.46 -8.55 42.04
C GLU A 181 16.73 -7.97 41.40
N LEU A 182 16.58 -7.31 40.26
CA LEU A 182 17.61 -6.49 39.64
C LEU A 182 17.05 -5.09 39.44
N VAL A 183 17.60 -4.12 40.17
CA VAL A 183 17.27 -2.70 39.99
C VAL A 183 18.33 -2.07 39.10
N ILE A 184 17.90 -1.55 37.96
CA ILE A 184 18.73 -0.74 37.07
C ILE A 184 18.40 0.72 37.36
N ASP A 185 19.17 1.35 38.27
CA ASP A 185 19.07 2.79 38.60
C ASP A 185 19.79 3.64 37.52
N GLU A 186 19.52 3.31 36.27
CA GLU A 186 19.97 4.03 35.09
C GLU A 186 18.76 4.46 34.27
N VAL A 187 19.00 5.46 33.44
CA VAL A 187 17.98 6.18 32.71
C VAL A 187 17.89 5.63 31.31
N ILE A 188 16.72 5.11 30.96
CA ILE A 188 16.46 4.73 29.59
C ILE A 188 15.95 5.95 28.78
N ASN A 189 16.74 6.36 27.78
CA ASN A 189 16.38 7.47 26.90
C ASN A 189 15.75 6.93 25.62
N PHE A 190 14.44 7.16 25.48
CA PHE A 190 13.73 6.87 24.24
C PHE A 190 13.96 7.97 23.23
N THR A 191 14.33 7.57 22.01
CA THR A 191 14.47 8.46 20.86
C THR A 191 13.33 8.17 19.87
N PRO A 192 12.55 9.17 19.44
CA PRO A 192 11.47 8.94 18.49
C PRO A 192 12.05 8.70 17.11
N PHE A 193 11.50 7.71 16.40
CA PHE A 193 11.95 7.43 15.05
C PHE A 193 11.29 8.36 14.00
N PHE A 194 9.96 8.45 14.02
CA PHE A 194 9.21 9.13 12.95
C PHE A 194 9.50 10.62 12.84
N THR A 195 9.38 11.12 11.61
CA THR A 195 9.22 12.54 11.34
C THR A 195 7.75 12.92 11.53
N ARG A 196 7.50 14.08 12.13
CA ARG A 196 6.14 14.58 12.41
C ARG A 196 5.82 15.78 11.53
N LEU A 197 4.65 15.76 10.90
CA LEU A 197 4.07 16.88 10.17
C LEU A 197 2.81 17.35 10.91
N ASP A 198 2.84 18.60 11.38
CA ASP A 198 1.67 19.25 11.96
C ASP A 198 1.02 20.12 10.91
N VAL A 199 -0.22 19.81 10.56
CA VAL A 199 -1.03 20.62 9.67
C VAL A 199 -1.92 21.52 10.52
N ILE A 200 -1.77 22.83 10.33
CA ILE A 200 -2.51 23.85 11.09
C ILE A 200 -3.30 24.68 10.08
N VAL A 201 -4.62 24.54 10.08
CA VAL A 201 -5.52 25.27 9.19
C VAL A 201 -6.10 26.47 9.93
N ASN A 202 -5.69 27.66 9.50
CA ASN A 202 -6.12 28.94 10.06
C ASN A 202 -7.17 29.60 9.17
N ASN A 203 -8.01 30.45 9.78
CA ASN A 203 -9.01 31.27 9.09
C ASN A 203 -10.00 30.46 8.22
N LEU A 204 -10.38 29.26 8.67
CA LEU A 204 -11.46 28.48 8.06
C LEU A 204 -12.78 29.27 8.15
N PRO A 205 -13.58 29.37 7.07
CA PRO A 205 -14.89 30.01 7.12
C PRO A 205 -15.83 29.38 8.17
N GLU A 206 -16.65 30.18 8.87
CA GLU A 206 -17.55 29.70 9.92
C GLU A 206 -18.58 28.66 9.43
N ASN A 207 -18.87 28.65 8.13
CA ASN A 207 -19.81 27.73 7.48
C ASN A 207 -19.12 26.55 6.78
N GLU A 208 -17.85 26.31 7.05
CA GLU A 208 -17.09 25.18 6.54
C GLU A 208 -16.51 24.35 7.68
N GLN A 209 -16.42 23.04 7.46
CA GLN A 209 -15.75 22.10 8.34
C GLN A 209 -14.82 21.23 7.50
N ILE A 210 -13.63 20.93 8.02
CA ILE A 210 -12.66 20.11 7.29
C ILE A 210 -13.17 18.67 7.28
N LYS A 211 -13.21 18.07 6.09
CA LYS A 211 -13.54 16.66 5.88
C LYS A 211 -12.28 15.80 6.01
N TYR A 212 -11.24 16.16 5.28
CA TYR A 212 -9.94 15.50 5.32
C TYR A 212 -8.83 16.41 4.77
N ILE A 213 -7.60 16.02 5.06
CA ILE A 213 -6.38 16.64 4.56
C ILE A 213 -5.52 15.57 3.90
N THR A 214 -5.05 15.83 2.68
CA THR A 214 -4.14 14.94 1.96
C THR A 214 -2.75 15.56 1.90
N LEU A 215 -1.71 14.77 2.18
CA LEU A 215 -0.31 15.17 2.10
C LEU A 215 0.36 14.35 0.97
N SER A 216 1.06 15.01 0.05
CA SER A 216 1.81 14.34 -1.03
C SER A 216 3.16 15.01 -1.30
N LEU A 217 4.10 14.30 -1.92
CA LEU A 217 5.44 14.81 -2.23
C LEU A 217 5.72 14.75 -3.73
N ASP A 218 6.34 15.80 -4.27
CA ASP A 218 6.72 15.83 -5.69
C ASP A 218 7.81 14.80 -6.02
N GLY A 219 7.43 13.74 -6.72
CA GLY A 219 8.37 12.72 -7.19
C GLY A 219 8.88 11.77 -6.09
N TYR A 220 8.26 11.78 -4.91
CA TYR A 220 8.53 10.87 -3.80
C TYR A 220 7.22 10.31 -3.26
N ASN A 221 7.30 9.13 -2.69
CA ASN A 221 6.20 8.48 -2.01
C ASN A 221 6.54 8.36 -0.52
N PHE A 222 5.53 8.30 0.33
CA PHE A 222 5.67 7.99 1.74
C PHE A 222 5.78 6.48 1.93
N ALA A 223 6.87 6.02 2.53
CA ALA A 223 7.02 4.62 2.91
C ALA A 223 6.05 4.28 4.05
N THR A 224 5.42 3.10 3.96
CA THR A 224 4.51 2.57 4.98
C THR A 224 5.16 1.49 5.82
N ASP A 225 6.30 0.95 5.42
CA ASP A 225 7.07 -0.01 6.21
C ASP A 225 8.57 0.35 6.25
N ALA A 226 9.23 -0.05 7.34
CA ALA A 226 10.68 -0.04 7.42
C ALA A 226 11.21 -0.95 8.52
N THR A 227 12.51 -1.22 8.46
CA THR A 227 13.31 -1.77 9.54
C THR A 227 14.28 -0.71 10.04
N VAL A 228 14.27 -0.43 11.34
CA VAL A 228 15.12 0.58 12.01
C VAL A 228 16.06 -0.06 13.03
N ASN A 229 17.26 0.47 13.14
CA ASN A 229 18.23 0.10 14.16
C ASN A 229 18.04 0.91 15.46
N PHE A 230 18.07 0.25 16.61
CA PHE A 230 17.88 0.90 17.92
C PHE A 230 18.99 1.90 18.27
N SER A 231 20.22 1.68 17.80
CA SER A 231 21.41 2.40 18.27
C SER A 231 21.69 3.71 17.55
N ASP A 232 21.43 3.77 16.23
CA ASP A 232 21.77 4.92 15.39
C ASP A 232 20.59 5.42 14.53
N LEU A 233 19.41 4.81 14.67
CA LEU A 233 18.22 5.08 13.88
C LEU A 233 18.41 4.89 12.37
N SER A 234 19.48 4.23 11.93
CA SER A 234 19.62 3.82 10.53
C SER A 234 18.47 2.90 10.15
N PHE A 235 17.94 3.07 8.95
CA PHE A 235 16.76 2.32 8.52
C PHE A 235 16.79 1.96 7.04
N SER A 236 16.01 0.94 6.69
CA SER A 236 15.69 0.53 5.32
C SER A 236 14.19 0.33 5.19
N SER A 237 13.58 0.88 4.15
CA SER A 237 12.16 0.68 3.81
C SER A 237 12.03 -0.23 2.59
N ASP A 238 11.10 -1.18 2.62
CA ASP A 238 10.77 -1.98 1.43
C ASP A 238 9.77 -1.20 0.54
N GLN A 239 9.75 -1.51 -0.76
CA GLN A 239 9.44 -0.55 -1.84
C GLN A 239 7.96 -0.23 -2.11
N PHE A 240 7.04 -0.49 -1.19
CA PHE A 240 5.61 -0.23 -1.41
C PHE A 240 5.23 1.12 -0.81
N ALA A 241 5.58 2.15 -1.57
CA ALA A 241 5.44 3.51 -1.14
C ALA A 241 4.10 4.11 -1.62
N GLU A 242 3.43 4.80 -0.72
CA GLU A 242 2.14 5.43 -0.96
C GLU A 242 2.36 6.85 -1.44
N THR A 243 1.63 7.25 -2.48
CA THR A 243 1.76 8.58 -3.09
C THR A 243 1.34 9.70 -2.13
N ALA A 244 0.45 9.38 -1.19
CA ALA A 244 -0.11 10.33 -0.26
C ALA A 244 -0.40 9.73 1.13
N ILE A 245 -0.47 10.61 2.12
CA ILE A 245 -0.98 10.32 3.47
C ILE A 245 -2.32 11.06 3.63
N TYR A 246 -3.29 10.38 4.20
CA TYR A 246 -4.63 10.90 4.42
C TYR A 246 -4.87 11.13 5.91
N LEU A 247 -5.16 12.38 6.27
CA LEU A 247 -5.63 12.77 7.59
C LEU A 247 -7.14 12.98 7.52
N ARG A 248 -7.93 12.02 8.00
CA ARG A 248 -9.40 12.15 8.02
C ARG A 248 -9.89 12.76 9.31
N ALA A 249 -10.92 13.60 9.22
CA ALA A 249 -11.64 14.06 10.40
C ALA A 249 -12.42 12.88 10.96
N ASP A 250 -12.29 12.61 12.25
CA ASP A 250 -13.33 11.88 12.96
C ASP A 250 -14.39 12.85 13.51
N ALA A 251 -15.53 12.30 13.94
CA ALA A 251 -16.66 13.11 14.40
C ALA A 251 -16.39 13.88 15.71
N GLU A 252 -15.24 13.66 16.36
CA GLU A 252 -14.91 14.20 17.68
C GLU A 252 -13.74 15.21 17.65
N ASN A 253 -12.94 15.26 16.58
CA ASN A 253 -11.76 16.12 16.47
C ASN A 253 -11.95 17.38 15.61
N ASP A 254 -11.48 18.52 16.13
CA ASP A 254 -11.33 19.75 15.37
C ASP A 254 -10.09 19.64 14.46
N LEU A 255 -10.31 19.24 13.21
CA LEU A 255 -9.26 19.11 12.20
C LEU A 255 -8.55 20.42 11.82
N THR A 256 -8.90 21.58 12.42
CA THR A 256 -8.05 22.77 12.29
C THR A 256 -6.62 22.51 12.76
N TYR A 257 -6.41 21.43 13.52
CA TYR A 257 -5.12 20.82 13.79
C TYR A 257 -5.12 19.33 13.42
N GLY A 258 -4.19 18.89 12.57
CA GLY A 258 -3.98 17.48 12.22
C GLY A 258 -2.52 17.08 12.30
N MET A 259 -2.23 15.83 12.68
CA MET A 259 -0.86 15.31 12.77
C MET A 259 -0.69 14.10 11.85
N ALA A 260 0.36 14.13 11.03
CA ALA A 260 0.87 12.95 10.32
C ALA A 260 2.23 12.53 10.87
N SER A 261 2.39 11.25 11.15
CA SER A 261 3.71 10.64 11.31
C SER A 261 4.15 10.03 10.00
N ILE A 262 5.42 10.20 9.64
CA ILE A 262 6.00 9.64 8.42
C ILE A 262 7.32 8.95 8.75
N ILE A 263 7.66 7.92 7.97
CA ILE A 263 9.01 7.38 7.92
C ILE A 263 9.93 8.49 7.37
N PRO A 264 11.10 8.77 7.97
CA PRO A 264 12.00 9.82 7.51
C PRO A 264 12.39 9.66 6.05
N ILE A 265 12.55 10.78 5.33
CA ILE A 265 12.83 10.77 3.88
C ILE A 265 14.00 11.69 3.58
N LYS A 266 14.96 11.18 2.80
CA LYS A 266 16.04 11.99 2.25
C LYS A 266 15.81 12.23 0.77
N PHE A 267 15.85 13.49 0.36
CA PHE A 267 15.61 13.86 -1.03
C PHE A 267 16.93 13.91 -1.80
N THR A 268 16.87 13.41 -3.04
CA THR A 268 17.97 13.45 -4.02
C THR A 268 17.87 14.64 -4.98
N ALA A 269 16.74 15.35 -4.95
CA ALA A 269 16.45 16.54 -5.74
C ALA A 269 15.58 17.50 -4.91
N ALA A 270 15.39 18.74 -5.38
CA ALA A 270 14.45 19.65 -4.75
C ALA A 270 13.02 19.13 -4.88
N THR A 271 12.27 19.18 -3.78
CA THR A 271 10.92 18.58 -3.67
C THR A 271 9.98 19.54 -2.96
N GLN A 272 8.71 19.51 -3.34
CA GLN A 272 7.63 20.18 -2.61
C GLN A 272 6.78 19.17 -1.87
N LEU A 273 6.33 19.56 -0.68
CA LEU A 273 5.28 18.91 0.08
C LEU A 273 3.98 19.64 -0.23
N ASN A 274 3.03 18.94 -0.85
CA ASN A 274 1.73 19.47 -1.20
C ASN A 274 0.73 19.06 -0.13
N VAL A 275 -0.13 20.00 0.25
CA VAL A 275 -1.22 19.79 1.19
C VAL A 275 -2.52 20.19 0.51
N GLU A 276 -3.47 19.26 0.48
CA GLU A 276 -4.83 19.49 0.00
C GLU A 276 -5.78 19.42 1.20
N VAL A 277 -6.54 20.49 1.43
CA VAL A 277 -7.55 20.56 2.50
C VAL A 277 -8.92 20.56 1.83
N VAL A 278 -9.72 19.53 2.10
CA VAL A 278 -11.10 19.44 1.61
C VAL A 278 -12.05 19.72 2.76
N THR A 279 -12.99 20.62 2.53
CA THR A 279 -14.02 21.01 3.48
C THR A 279 -15.41 20.65 2.97
N TYR A 280 -16.39 20.56 3.86
CA TYR A 280 -17.80 20.56 3.50
C TYR A 280 -18.50 21.81 4.05
N SER A 281 -19.49 22.29 3.31
CA SER A 281 -20.32 23.37 3.78
C SER A 281 -21.34 22.85 4.79
N THR A 282 -21.44 23.52 5.93
CA THR A 282 -22.50 23.24 6.92
C THR A 282 -23.89 23.74 6.46
N MET A 283 -23.94 24.48 5.35
CA MET A 283 -25.16 25.05 4.77
C MET A 283 -25.67 24.28 3.55
N ASP A 284 -24.77 23.61 2.81
CA ASP A 284 -25.08 22.75 1.67
C ASP A 284 -24.20 21.49 1.72
N PRO A 285 -24.76 20.33 2.12
CA PRO A 285 -23.98 19.10 2.28
C PRO A 285 -23.43 18.55 0.96
N THR A 286 -23.87 19.08 -0.19
CA THR A 286 -23.38 18.68 -1.51
C THR A 286 -22.20 19.53 -2.00
N ALA A 287 -21.80 20.54 -1.23
CA ALA A 287 -20.77 21.50 -1.61
C ALA A 287 -19.67 21.61 -0.56
N GLY A 288 -18.49 21.98 -1.02
CA GLY A 288 -17.29 22.15 -0.21
C GLY A 288 -16.25 23.00 -0.92
N SER A 289 -15.09 23.12 -0.28
CA SER A 289 -13.94 23.83 -0.82
C SER A 289 -12.71 22.95 -0.80
N LEU A 290 -11.89 23.02 -1.84
CA LEU A 290 -10.57 22.40 -1.96
C LEU A 290 -9.52 23.49 -1.95
N CYS A 291 -8.65 23.47 -0.95
CA CYS A 291 -7.51 24.37 -0.83
C CYS A 291 -6.22 23.58 -1.06
N LYS A 292 -5.37 24.03 -1.99
CA LYS A 292 -4.06 23.41 -2.27
C LYS A 292 -2.93 24.35 -1.90
N VAL A 293 -1.97 23.86 -1.11
CA VAL A 293 -0.79 24.62 -0.70
C VAL A 293 0.46 23.76 -0.83
N SER A 294 1.51 24.32 -1.45
CA SER A 294 2.81 23.66 -1.61
C SER A 294 3.87 24.31 -0.73
N PHE A 295 4.64 23.49 -0.04
CA PHE A 295 5.75 23.90 0.82
C PHE A 295 7.07 23.39 0.23
N ASN A 296 8.07 24.25 0.11
CA ASN A 296 9.42 23.79 -0.23
C ASN A 296 9.96 22.96 0.93
N THR A 297 10.41 21.74 0.63
CA THR A 297 11.01 20.88 1.65
C THR A 297 12.49 21.22 1.85
N PRO A 298 13.04 21.03 3.07
CA PRO A 298 14.49 20.88 3.24
C PRO A 298 15.01 19.67 2.45
N ASN A 299 16.34 19.46 2.38
CA ASN A 299 16.93 18.31 1.70
C ASN A 299 16.56 16.94 2.32
N GLU A 300 15.97 16.94 3.51
CA GLU A 300 15.46 15.75 4.19
C GLU A 300 14.34 16.12 5.17
N LEU A 301 13.35 15.24 5.27
CA LEU A 301 12.43 15.16 6.40
C LEU A 301 13.05 14.19 7.42
N ALA A 302 13.80 14.74 8.37
CA ALA A 302 14.71 14.00 9.23
C ALA A 302 14.01 13.24 10.37
N PRO A 303 14.60 12.13 10.87
CA PRO A 303 14.09 11.43 12.05
C PRO A 303 13.96 12.37 13.25
N SER A 304 13.05 12.04 14.17
CA SER A 304 12.83 12.80 15.41
C SER A 304 12.48 14.29 15.21
N THR A 305 12.16 14.72 14.00
CA THR A 305 11.97 16.14 13.66
C THR A 305 10.50 16.47 13.48
N ARG A 306 10.10 17.65 13.94
CA ARG A 306 8.74 18.20 13.81
C ARG A 306 8.73 19.34 12.81
N TYR A 307 7.86 19.25 11.82
CA TYR A 307 7.58 20.32 10.85
C TYR A 307 6.17 20.85 11.08
N ARG A 308 6.00 22.18 11.03
CA ARG A 308 4.69 22.84 11.14
C ARG A 308 4.31 23.45 9.81
N LEU A 309 3.18 23.01 9.28
CA LEU A 309 2.59 23.40 8.01
C LEU A 309 1.42 24.32 8.32
N ASN A 310 1.67 25.62 8.29
CA ASN A 310 0.63 26.62 8.54
C ASN A 310 -0.08 26.94 7.22
N ILE A 311 -1.34 26.58 7.15
CA ILE A 311 -2.24 26.84 6.02
C ILE A 311 -3.15 27.99 6.45
N ASP A 312 -3.20 29.04 5.64
CA ASP A 312 -4.15 30.13 5.83
C ASP A 312 -5.24 30.01 4.76
N PHE A 313 -6.37 29.44 5.17
CA PHE A 313 -7.49 29.19 4.25
C PHE A 313 -8.11 30.49 3.72
N GLY A 314 -8.01 31.59 4.47
CA GLY A 314 -8.55 32.89 4.07
C GLY A 314 -7.77 33.56 2.95
N THR A 315 -6.53 33.15 2.68
CA THR A 315 -5.67 33.72 1.64
C THR A 315 -5.21 32.71 0.58
N ALA A 316 -5.28 31.42 0.87
CA ALA A 316 -5.01 30.38 -0.09
C ALA A 316 -6.09 30.34 -1.19
N ALA A 317 -5.68 29.99 -2.41
CA ALA A 317 -6.65 29.74 -3.48
C ALA A 317 -7.48 28.51 -3.10
N SER A 318 -8.81 28.66 -3.14
CA SER A 318 -9.74 27.55 -2.99
C SER A 318 -10.60 27.40 -4.24
N GLU A 319 -10.93 26.16 -4.54
CA GLU A 319 -11.81 25.76 -5.62
C GLU A 319 -13.05 25.07 -5.04
N GLU A 320 -14.17 25.13 -5.76
CA GLU A 320 -15.38 24.42 -5.36
C GLU A 320 -15.19 22.90 -5.47
N VAL A 321 -15.68 22.19 -4.46
CA VAL A 321 -15.81 20.73 -4.44
C VAL A 321 -17.29 20.35 -4.42
N LYS A 322 -17.65 19.32 -5.19
CA LYS A 322 -18.97 18.70 -5.18
C LYS A 322 -18.91 17.30 -4.58
N PHE A 323 -19.75 17.08 -3.58
CA PHE A 323 -19.94 15.77 -2.96
C PHE A 323 -20.98 14.97 -3.73
N LEU A 324 -20.58 13.77 -4.14
CA LEU A 324 -21.33 12.94 -5.06
C LEU A 324 -21.91 11.71 -4.38
N ASP A 325 -23.15 11.43 -4.75
CA ASP A 325 -23.89 10.21 -4.43
C ASP A 325 -24.50 9.62 -5.71
N SER A 326 -25.26 8.53 -5.58
CA SER A 326 -25.88 7.87 -6.73
C SER A 326 -26.90 8.76 -7.48
N SER A 327 -27.44 9.79 -6.84
CA SER A 327 -28.49 10.65 -7.38
C SER A 327 -27.96 11.81 -8.23
N ASN A 328 -26.74 12.30 -7.93
CA ASN A 328 -26.20 13.50 -8.55
C ASN A 328 -24.93 13.28 -9.40
N PHE A 329 -24.28 12.10 -9.31
CA PHE A 329 -22.97 11.81 -9.94
C PHE A 329 -22.87 12.26 -11.40
N VAL A 330 -23.79 11.77 -12.24
CA VAL A 330 -23.74 12.01 -13.69
C VAL A 330 -24.09 13.46 -14.02
N GLU A 331 -25.08 14.04 -13.36
CA GLU A 331 -25.53 15.41 -13.63
C GLU A 331 -24.48 16.44 -13.21
N ALA A 332 -23.92 16.31 -11.99
CA ALA A 332 -22.94 17.24 -11.46
C ALA A 332 -21.69 17.31 -12.34
N ILE A 333 -21.12 16.15 -12.72
CA ILE A 333 -19.93 16.08 -13.56
C ILE A 333 -20.22 16.60 -14.98
N ASN A 334 -21.40 16.31 -15.55
CA ASN A 334 -21.77 16.85 -16.86
C ASN A 334 -21.91 18.38 -16.86
N ASN A 335 -22.36 18.97 -15.75
CA ASN A 335 -22.51 20.41 -15.61
C ASN A 335 -21.16 21.14 -15.48
N ASN A 336 -20.12 20.48 -14.95
CA ASN A 336 -18.78 21.06 -14.85
C ASN A 336 -17.68 20.00 -15.07
N LYS A 337 -17.24 19.84 -16.32
CA LYS A 337 -16.25 18.81 -16.70
C LYS A 337 -14.89 18.96 -16.04
N SER A 338 -14.53 20.17 -15.60
CA SER A 338 -13.28 20.49 -14.92
C SER A 338 -13.46 20.73 -13.41
N GLY A 339 -14.56 20.24 -12.82
CA GLY A 339 -14.82 20.38 -11.39
C GLY A 339 -14.02 19.42 -10.52
N ASN A 340 -14.09 19.63 -9.20
CA ASN A 340 -13.53 18.73 -8.19
C ASN A 340 -14.68 17.95 -7.53
N TYR A 341 -14.55 16.63 -7.48
CA TYR A 341 -15.63 15.71 -7.10
C TYR A 341 -15.15 14.71 -6.08
N VAL A 342 -15.97 14.43 -5.07
CA VAL A 342 -15.66 13.48 -4.00
C VAL A 342 -16.87 12.59 -3.73
N LEU A 343 -16.73 11.27 -3.76
CA LEU A 343 -17.82 10.38 -3.33
C LEU A 343 -18.06 10.51 -1.82
N THR A 344 -19.32 10.38 -1.40
CA THR A 344 -19.70 10.33 0.03
C THR A 344 -20.22 8.97 0.47
N GLU A 345 -20.48 8.09 -0.47
CA GLU A 345 -20.95 6.74 -0.26
C GLU A 345 -20.64 5.87 -1.49
N ASP A 346 -20.77 4.55 -1.33
CA ASP A 346 -20.75 3.64 -2.46
C ASP A 346 -21.93 3.95 -3.40
N VAL A 347 -21.69 3.92 -4.71
CA VAL A 347 -22.70 4.21 -5.72
C VAL A 347 -22.98 3.00 -6.59
N THR A 348 -24.24 2.78 -6.94
CA THR A 348 -24.65 1.67 -7.82
C THR A 348 -25.36 2.20 -9.04
N PHE A 349 -24.92 1.77 -10.22
CA PHE A 349 -25.53 2.19 -11.47
C PHE A 349 -26.29 1.05 -12.15
N SER A 350 -27.54 1.33 -12.54
CA SER A 350 -28.32 0.45 -13.43
C SER A 350 -28.08 0.72 -14.92
N SER A 351 -27.40 1.83 -15.23
CA SER A 351 -27.03 2.24 -16.59
C SER A 351 -25.63 2.81 -16.58
N PHE A 352 -24.84 2.48 -17.58
CA PHE A 352 -23.44 2.88 -17.63
C PHE A 352 -23.30 4.43 -17.72
N PRO A 353 -22.53 5.08 -16.81
CA PRO A 353 -22.43 6.54 -16.75
C PRO A 353 -21.86 7.20 -18.01
N ASN A 354 -20.74 6.65 -18.52
CA ASN A 354 -20.04 7.06 -19.74
C ASN A 354 -19.92 8.57 -19.97
N ILE A 355 -19.29 9.25 -19.02
CA ILE A 355 -19.14 10.70 -19.04
C ILE A 355 -18.02 11.08 -20.01
N THR A 356 -18.31 11.92 -21.00
CA THR A 356 -17.29 12.39 -21.96
C THR A 356 -16.61 13.67 -21.50
N ASP A 357 -15.43 13.94 -22.03
CA ASP A 357 -14.65 15.17 -21.95
C ASP A 357 -14.31 15.56 -20.50
N PHE A 358 -14.16 14.58 -19.62
CA PHE A 358 -13.80 14.84 -18.23
C PHE A 358 -12.37 15.41 -18.15
N ALA A 359 -12.22 16.52 -17.42
CA ALA A 359 -10.98 17.29 -17.30
C ALA A 359 -10.76 17.76 -15.85
N GLY A 360 -11.44 17.13 -14.90
CA GLY A 360 -11.49 17.53 -13.50
C GLY A 360 -10.77 16.54 -12.58
N THR A 361 -11.04 16.67 -11.29
CA THR A 361 -10.54 15.78 -10.24
C THR A 361 -11.70 14.96 -9.69
N PHE A 362 -11.56 13.65 -9.61
CA PHE A 362 -12.52 12.76 -8.98
C PHE A 362 -11.82 11.91 -7.92
N ASP A 363 -12.23 12.09 -6.67
CA ASP A 363 -11.76 11.32 -5.52
C ASP A 363 -12.88 10.38 -5.05
N GLY A 364 -12.64 9.08 -5.10
CA GLY A 364 -13.58 8.08 -4.62
C GLY A 364 -13.68 8.04 -3.09
N ASP A 365 -12.76 8.69 -2.36
CA ASP A 365 -12.75 8.71 -0.88
C ASP A 365 -12.76 7.29 -0.26
N GLY A 366 -12.27 6.29 -0.99
CA GLY A 366 -12.29 4.87 -0.61
C GLY A 366 -13.59 4.13 -0.94
N HIS A 367 -14.58 4.79 -1.55
CA HIS A 367 -15.85 4.21 -1.93
C HIS A 367 -15.79 3.40 -3.22
N THR A 368 -16.83 2.59 -3.42
CA THR A 368 -17.01 1.71 -4.57
C THR A 368 -18.03 2.27 -5.56
N ILE A 369 -17.71 2.19 -6.86
CA ILE A 369 -18.67 2.29 -7.95
C ILE A 369 -19.04 0.87 -8.40
N ASP A 370 -20.28 0.48 -8.15
CA ASP A 370 -20.84 -0.81 -8.54
C ASP A 370 -21.57 -0.71 -9.90
N LEU A 371 -21.02 -1.42 -10.88
CA LEU A 371 -21.50 -1.56 -12.26
C LEU A 371 -22.01 -2.98 -12.55
N THR A 372 -22.18 -3.84 -11.54
CA THR A 372 -22.61 -5.25 -11.71
C THR A 372 -24.00 -5.40 -12.32
N ALA A 373 -24.87 -4.39 -12.16
CA ALA A 373 -26.18 -4.33 -12.80
C ALA A 373 -26.13 -3.82 -14.25
N VAL A 374 -24.98 -3.30 -14.72
CA VAL A 374 -24.79 -2.84 -16.10
C VAL A 374 -24.50 -4.04 -16.99
N GLY A 375 -25.47 -4.46 -17.80
CA GLY A 375 -25.34 -5.68 -18.63
C GLY A 375 -24.43 -5.56 -19.85
N SER A 376 -24.55 -4.48 -20.64
CA SER A 376 -23.73 -4.28 -21.85
C SER A 376 -23.60 -2.80 -22.18
N VAL A 377 -22.45 -2.40 -22.72
CA VAL A 377 -22.17 -1.03 -23.15
C VAL A 377 -21.92 -1.03 -24.65
N SER A 378 -22.64 -0.21 -25.40
CA SER A 378 -22.36 0.01 -26.82
C SER A 378 -21.95 1.45 -27.04
N ASN A 379 -20.69 1.74 -26.72
CA ASN A 379 -20.06 3.04 -26.96
C ASN A 379 -18.64 2.79 -27.51
N PRO A 380 -18.17 3.54 -28.53
CA PRO A 380 -16.79 3.43 -29.02
C PRO A 380 -15.73 3.53 -27.91
N GLN A 381 -16.01 4.31 -26.86
CA GLN A 381 -15.15 4.55 -25.71
C GLN A 381 -15.88 4.10 -24.44
N ALA A 382 -15.59 2.89 -23.97
CA ALA A 382 -16.19 2.34 -22.76
C ALA A 382 -15.32 2.65 -21.54
N GLY A 383 -15.92 3.34 -20.57
CA GLY A 383 -15.43 3.62 -19.22
C GLY A 383 -16.45 4.47 -18.44
N VAL A 384 -16.33 4.53 -17.10
CA VAL A 384 -17.10 5.48 -16.27
C VAL A 384 -16.96 6.89 -16.85
N PHE A 385 -15.72 7.25 -17.21
CA PHE A 385 -15.41 8.32 -18.13
C PHE A 385 -15.17 7.70 -19.52
N GLY A 386 -15.95 8.11 -20.52
CA GLY A 386 -15.74 7.65 -21.90
C GLY A 386 -14.37 8.13 -22.40
N ASN A 387 -14.14 9.43 -22.32
CA ASN A 387 -12.86 10.06 -22.61
C ASN A 387 -12.50 11.13 -21.58
N THR A 388 -11.20 11.40 -21.46
CA THR A 388 -10.67 12.54 -20.68
C THR A 388 -9.95 13.53 -21.59
N THR A 389 -9.99 14.80 -21.23
CA THR A 389 -9.30 15.90 -21.93
C THR A 389 -8.53 16.75 -20.93
N GLY A 390 -7.48 17.44 -21.38
CA GLY A 390 -6.63 18.20 -20.46
C GLY A 390 -6.01 17.32 -19.36
N ASP A 391 -5.67 17.92 -18.23
CA ASP A 391 -5.14 17.17 -17.10
C ASP A 391 -6.32 16.73 -16.20
N ALA A 392 -6.56 15.43 -16.13
CA ALA A 392 -7.64 14.82 -15.35
C ALA A 392 -7.06 13.90 -14.27
N SER A 393 -7.72 13.81 -13.12
CA SER A 393 -7.28 12.97 -12.01
C SER A 393 -8.42 12.11 -11.46
N VAL A 394 -8.13 10.84 -11.19
CA VAL A 394 -9.03 9.87 -10.56
C VAL A 394 -8.28 9.17 -9.44
N SER A 395 -8.78 9.23 -8.21
CA SER A 395 -8.11 8.61 -7.06
C SER A 395 -9.05 7.86 -6.12
N ASN A 396 -8.49 6.94 -5.32
CA ASN A 396 -9.14 6.30 -4.17
C ASN A 396 -10.51 5.69 -4.47
N VAL A 397 -10.65 5.00 -5.59
CA VAL A 397 -11.93 4.42 -6.00
C VAL A 397 -11.76 2.96 -6.38
N THR A 398 -12.69 2.14 -5.90
CA THR A 398 -12.86 0.77 -6.38
C THR A 398 -14.01 0.71 -7.39
N ILE A 399 -13.78 0.08 -8.53
CA ILE A 399 -14.83 -0.22 -9.51
C ILE A 399 -15.09 -1.72 -9.48
N ASN A 400 -16.35 -2.09 -9.24
CA ASN A 400 -16.80 -3.47 -9.37
C ASN A 400 -17.74 -3.58 -10.56
N ALA A 401 -17.24 -4.13 -11.66
CA ALA A 401 -18.02 -4.49 -12.82
C ALA A 401 -18.36 -5.98 -12.77
N GLY A 402 -19.58 -6.32 -13.18
CA GLY A 402 -19.97 -7.69 -13.44
C GLY A 402 -19.36 -8.16 -14.76
N THR A 403 -20.21 -8.48 -15.73
CA THR A 403 -19.77 -8.64 -17.12
C THR A 403 -20.12 -7.39 -17.89
N LEU A 404 -19.10 -6.63 -18.29
CA LEU A 404 -19.21 -5.48 -19.15
C LEU A 404 -18.89 -5.89 -20.58
N ASP A 405 -19.91 -6.31 -21.32
CA ASP A 405 -19.77 -6.54 -22.75
C ASP A 405 -19.78 -5.19 -23.48
N GLY A 406 -18.60 -4.75 -23.91
CA GLY A 406 -18.36 -3.49 -24.59
C GLY A 406 -18.29 -3.66 -26.10
N ASN A 407 -19.25 -3.11 -26.84
CA ASN A 407 -19.03 -2.79 -28.25
C ASN A 407 -18.22 -1.50 -28.39
N ALA A 408 -16.97 -1.56 -27.93
CA ALA A 408 -16.05 -0.44 -27.81
C ALA A 408 -14.75 -0.69 -28.56
N GLY A 409 -14.30 0.32 -29.31
CA GLY A 409 -12.95 0.34 -29.86
C GLY A 409 -11.92 0.54 -28.75
N ASP A 410 -12.24 1.36 -27.75
CA ASP A 410 -11.37 1.69 -26.63
C ASP A 410 -12.10 1.36 -25.31
N GLY A 411 -11.67 0.32 -24.60
CA GLY A 411 -12.34 -0.16 -23.39
C GLY A 411 -11.42 -0.16 -22.16
N GLY A 412 -11.87 0.51 -21.10
CA GLY A 412 -11.30 0.45 -19.74
C GLY A 412 -12.37 0.75 -18.70
N LEU A 413 -12.29 0.19 -17.49
CA LEU A 413 -13.33 0.44 -16.48
C LEU A 413 -13.43 1.93 -16.08
N ILE A 414 -12.29 2.62 -16.01
CA ILE A 414 -12.24 4.04 -15.64
C ILE A 414 -12.37 4.91 -16.89
N VAL A 415 -11.45 4.74 -17.84
CA VAL A 415 -11.36 5.59 -19.04
C VAL A 415 -11.26 4.74 -20.31
N GLY A 416 -12.10 5.04 -21.31
CA GLY A 416 -11.96 4.46 -22.64
C GLY A 416 -10.75 5.07 -23.38
N LEU A 417 -10.76 6.39 -23.57
CA LEU A 417 -9.71 7.14 -24.28
C LEU A 417 -9.18 8.34 -23.48
N VAL A 418 -7.86 8.47 -23.35
CA VAL A 418 -7.23 9.72 -22.91
C VAL A 418 -7.00 10.59 -24.14
N GLU A 419 -7.87 11.55 -24.43
CA GLU A 419 -7.83 12.27 -25.71
C GLU A 419 -6.68 13.29 -25.80
N SER A 420 -6.39 13.96 -24.69
CA SER A 420 -5.30 14.95 -24.57
C SER A 420 -4.90 15.14 -23.11
N GLY A 421 -3.72 15.75 -22.89
CA GLY A 421 -3.21 16.04 -21.55
C GLY A 421 -2.83 14.79 -20.77
N THR A 422 -2.79 14.89 -19.44
CA THR A 422 -2.37 13.80 -18.56
C THR A 422 -3.55 13.25 -17.78
N LEU A 423 -3.81 11.94 -17.91
CA LEU A 423 -4.65 11.21 -16.96
C LEU A 423 -3.78 10.72 -15.79
N THR A 424 -4.10 11.16 -14.58
CA THR A 424 -3.52 10.65 -13.34
C THR A 424 -4.49 9.67 -12.69
N LEU A 425 -4.04 8.44 -12.45
CA LEU A 425 -4.74 7.43 -11.66
C LEU A 425 -3.91 7.12 -10.41
N ASP A 426 -4.53 7.21 -9.24
CA ASP A 426 -3.85 6.95 -7.98
C ASP A 426 -4.72 6.16 -7.01
N ASN A 427 -4.24 4.99 -6.55
CA ASN A 427 -5.02 4.11 -5.69
C ASN A 427 -6.40 3.75 -6.29
N VAL A 428 -6.39 3.33 -7.56
CA VAL A 428 -7.59 2.96 -8.32
C VAL A 428 -7.62 1.46 -8.59
N HIS A 429 -8.71 0.81 -8.23
CA HIS A 429 -8.83 -0.64 -8.28
C HIS A 429 -10.03 -1.07 -9.11
N GLY A 430 -9.81 -1.92 -10.11
CA GLY A 430 -10.86 -2.43 -10.98
C GLY A 430 -11.07 -3.93 -10.79
N SER A 431 -12.31 -4.37 -10.76
CA SER A 431 -12.66 -5.79 -10.89
C SER A 431 -13.78 -5.99 -11.89
N GLY A 432 -13.72 -7.05 -12.69
CA GLY A 432 -14.81 -7.43 -13.59
C GLY A 432 -14.36 -8.03 -14.91
N ASN A 433 -15.32 -8.23 -15.82
CA ASN A 433 -15.05 -8.72 -17.17
C ASN A 433 -15.28 -7.62 -18.19
N ILE A 434 -14.29 -7.35 -19.04
CA ILE A 434 -14.34 -6.39 -20.13
C ILE A 434 -14.21 -7.16 -21.43
N THR A 435 -15.22 -7.06 -22.29
CA THR A 435 -15.10 -7.49 -23.68
C THR A 435 -15.00 -6.25 -24.54
N ALA A 436 -13.88 -6.04 -25.26
CA ALA A 436 -13.77 -5.00 -26.27
C ALA A 436 -14.03 -5.61 -27.65
N SER A 437 -15.11 -5.18 -28.31
CA SER A 437 -15.50 -5.66 -29.63
C SER A 437 -15.54 -4.56 -30.68
N ARG A 438 -15.67 -4.97 -31.94
CA ARG A 438 -15.56 -4.10 -33.12
C ARG A 438 -16.62 -2.98 -33.14
N HIS A 439 -16.25 -1.75 -32.76
CA HIS A 439 -16.97 -0.55 -33.21
C HIS A 439 -16.75 -0.33 -34.72
N ASP A 440 -17.79 0.08 -35.46
CA ASP A 440 -17.91 -0.16 -36.92
C ASP A 440 -16.77 0.40 -37.79
N ASP A 441 -16.14 1.47 -37.36
CA ASP A 441 -15.11 2.25 -38.07
C ASP A 441 -13.71 2.20 -37.45
N ALA A 442 -13.55 1.62 -36.25
CA ALA A 442 -12.25 1.63 -35.57
C ALA A 442 -11.16 0.90 -36.39
N THR A 443 -9.92 1.38 -36.39
CA THR A 443 -8.79 0.68 -37.04
C THR A 443 -8.01 -0.21 -36.06
N HIS A 444 -8.21 0.02 -34.77
CA HIS A 444 -7.58 -0.64 -33.65
C HIS A 444 -8.65 -1.04 -32.63
N MET A 445 -8.29 -1.91 -31.70
CA MET A 445 -9.08 -2.22 -30.51
C MET A 445 -8.16 -2.27 -29.30
N PHE A 446 -8.59 -1.68 -28.21
CA PHE A 446 -7.81 -1.55 -26.98
C PHE A 446 -8.64 -2.03 -25.81
N GLY A 447 -8.17 -3.08 -25.13
CA GLY A 447 -8.77 -3.59 -23.89
C GLY A 447 -7.80 -3.40 -22.74
N GLY A 448 -8.05 -2.42 -21.89
CA GLY A 448 -7.35 -2.23 -20.63
C GLY A 448 -8.26 -2.51 -19.44
N GLY A 449 -7.71 -2.93 -18.31
CA GLY A 449 -8.52 -3.12 -17.11
C GLY A 449 -9.05 -1.79 -16.57
N LEU A 450 -8.21 -0.76 -16.58
CA LEU A 450 -8.56 0.59 -16.12
C LEU A 450 -8.67 1.58 -17.28
N VAL A 451 -7.74 1.54 -18.23
CA VAL A 451 -7.64 2.51 -19.34
C VAL A 451 -7.57 1.81 -20.69
N GLY A 452 -8.44 2.15 -21.65
CA GLY A 452 -8.37 1.59 -22.99
C GLY A 452 -7.12 2.06 -23.76
N PHE A 453 -7.09 3.33 -24.14
CA PHE A 453 -6.07 3.87 -25.03
C PHE A 453 -5.54 5.25 -24.62
N VAL A 454 -4.23 5.43 -24.77
CA VAL A 454 -3.52 6.71 -24.63
C VAL A 454 -2.69 7.00 -25.91
N PRO A 455 -3.07 8.00 -26.73
CA PRO A 455 -2.40 8.40 -27.95
C PRO A 455 -1.17 9.31 -27.72
N ASN A 456 -0.39 9.52 -28.79
CA ASN A 456 0.89 10.27 -28.81
C ASN A 456 0.89 11.69 -28.23
N ASN A 457 -0.28 12.31 -28.10
CA ASN A 457 -0.48 13.67 -27.58
C ASN A 457 -1.04 13.70 -26.15
N ALA A 458 -1.12 12.54 -25.50
CA ALA A 458 -1.64 12.38 -24.15
C ALA A 458 -0.66 11.57 -23.29
N ALA A 459 -0.95 11.50 -21.99
CA ALA A 459 -0.13 10.79 -21.02
C ALA A 459 -0.98 10.05 -19.98
N LEU A 460 -0.41 9.01 -19.39
CA LEU A 460 -0.98 8.24 -18.28
C LEU A 460 0.02 8.15 -17.15
N VAL A 461 -0.29 8.70 -15.99
CA VAL A 461 0.44 8.48 -14.74
C VAL A 461 -0.43 7.61 -13.85
N ALA A 462 -0.15 6.31 -13.80
CA ALA A 462 -0.88 5.35 -12.98
C ALA A 462 0.01 4.84 -11.84
N THR A 463 -0.42 5.05 -10.60
CA THR A 463 0.31 4.63 -9.40
C THR A 463 -0.61 3.87 -8.45
N ASN A 464 -0.09 2.81 -7.81
CA ASN A 464 -0.81 2.03 -6.79
C ASN A 464 -2.16 1.49 -7.30
N CYS A 465 -2.27 1.23 -8.60
CA CYS A 465 -3.52 0.78 -9.21
C CYS A 465 -3.57 -0.74 -9.30
N SER A 466 -4.77 -1.32 -9.34
CA SER A 466 -4.92 -2.77 -9.49
C SER A 466 -6.06 -3.19 -10.40
N PHE A 467 -5.93 -4.40 -10.96
CA PHE A 467 -6.99 -5.04 -11.72
C PHE A 467 -7.12 -6.53 -11.41
N THR A 468 -8.36 -7.03 -11.35
CA THR A 468 -8.72 -8.45 -11.29
C THR A 468 -9.87 -8.77 -12.24
N GLY A 469 -9.83 -9.92 -12.90
CA GLY A 469 -10.93 -10.40 -13.75
C GLY A 469 -10.53 -10.63 -15.21
N THR A 470 -11.46 -10.46 -16.14
CA THR A 470 -11.24 -10.86 -17.55
C THR A 470 -11.16 -9.64 -18.45
N ILE A 471 -10.21 -9.64 -19.39
CA ILE A 471 -10.19 -8.70 -20.49
C ILE A 471 -10.09 -9.51 -21.77
N SER A 472 -11.03 -9.32 -22.69
CA SER A 472 -11.11 -10.09 -23.91
C SER A 472 -11.31 -9.20 -25.14
N ILE A 473 -10.48 -9.44 -26.15
CA ILE A 473 -10.75 -9.09 -27.54
C ILE A 473 -10.86 -10.38 -28.31
N ASP A 474 -12.04 -10.66 -28.85
CA ASP A 474 -12.27 -11.83 -29.70
C ASP A 474 -12.68 -11.39 -31.11
N GLN A 475 -11.80 -11.64 -32.07
CA GLN A 475 -12.02 -11.43 -33.51
C GLN A 475 -12.32 -12.75 -34.23
N SER A 476 -12.65 -13.82 -33.51
CA SER A 476 -13.04 -15.11 -34.07
C SER A 476 -14.39 -15.03 -34.79
N GLY A 477 -14.50 -15.69 -35.94
CA GLY A 477 -15.71 -15.67 -36.77
C GLY A 477 -15.91 -14.44 -37.67
N TYR A 478 -14.98 -13.47 -37.67
CA TYR A 478 -15.02 -12.33 -38.59
C TYR A 478 -14.36 -12.63 -39.94
N TYR A 479 -15.05 -12.32 -41.04
CA TYR A 479 -14.62 -12.62 -42.41
C TYR A 479 -14.04 -11.42 -43.20
N GLY A 480 -13.65 -10.33 -42.53
CA GLY A 480 -13.07 -9.12 -43.14
C GLY A 480 -11.63 -8.80 -42.69
N TYR A 481 -11.20 -7.55 -42.86
CA TYR A 481 -9.88 -7.07 -42.39
C TYR A 481 -9.81 -7.10 -40.86
N VAL A 482 -8.84 -7.83 -40.34
CA VAL A 482 -8.62 -7.94 -38.89
C VAL A 482 -7.96 -6.66 -38.39
N LYS A 483 -8.44 -6.16 -37.24
CA LYS A 483 -7.93 -4.93 -36.63
C LYS A 483 -6.73 -5.24 -35.74
N ASN A 484 -5.86 -4.25 -35.59
CA ASN A 484 -4.86 -4.26 -34.54
C ASN A 484 -5.55 -4.35 -33.18
N SER A 485 -4.96 -5.08 -32.25
CA SER A 485 -5.57 -5.32 -30.94
C SER A 485 -4.53 -5.37 -29.84
N TYR A 486 -4.82 -4.69 -28.75
CA TYR A 486 -3.92 -4.56 -27.60
C TYR A 486 -4.69 -4.82 -26.32
N VAL A 487 -4.19 -5.76 -25.51
CA VAL A 487 -4.82 -6.16 -24.26
C VAL A 487 -3.82 -6.03 -23.11
N GLY A 488 -4.19 -5.30 -22.06
CA GLY A 488 -3.38 -5.18 -20.85
C GLY A 488 -4.22 -5.11 -19.59
N GLY A 489 -3.71 -5.66 -18.48
CA GLY A 489 -4.45 -5.66 -17.21
C GLY A 489 -4.66 -4.27 -16.62
N ILE A 490 -3.78 -3.30 -16.88
CA ILE A 490 -3.97 -1.89 -16.48
C ILE A 490 -4.41 -1.05 -17.68
N VAL A 491 -3.65 -1.12 -18.78
CA VAL A 491 -3.90 -0.30 -19.98
C VAL A 491 -3.81 -1.11 -21.28
N GLY A 492 -4.70 -0.87 -22.22
CA GLY A 492 -4.65 -1.52 -23.54
C GLY A 492 -3.42 -1.07 -24.32
N SER A 493 -3.29 0.24 -24.57
CA SER A 493 -2.10 0.81 -25.24
C SER A 493 -1.75 2.21 -24.74
N VAL A 494 -0.45 2.46 -24.61
CA VAL A 494 0.14 3.80 -24.43
C VAL A 494 1.13 4.06 -25.57
N GLU A 495 0.83 5.08 -26.36
CA GLU A 495 1.71 5.64 -27.37
C GLU A 495 2.13 7.03 -26.91
N THR A 496 3.35 7.20 -26.39
CA THR A 496 3.91 8.52 -26.08
C THR A 496 5.24 8.69 -26.81
N GLY A 497 5.38 9.80 -27.55
CA GLY A 497 6.69 10.30 -28.00
C GLY A 497 7.19 9.84 -29.38
N GLY A 498 6.34 9.38 -30.28
CA GLY A 498 6.71 9.20 -31.70
C GLY A 498 5.70 8.36 -32.46
N GLY A 499 5.22 8.87 -33.59
CA GLY A 499 4.22 8.18 -34.41
C GLY A 499 4.68 6.79 -34.88
N ILE A 500 3.71 5.93 -35.19
CA ILE A 500 3.93 4.62 -35.82
C ILE A 500 4.64 4.81 -37.16
N VAL A 501 5.97 4.65 -37.21
CA VAL A 501 6.72 4.55 -38.48
C VAL A 501 6.91 3.07 -38.78
N VAL A 502 6.15 2.54 -39.74
CA VAL A 502 6.34 1.19 -40.27
C VAL A 502 7.78 1.06 -40.79
N GLY A 503 8.60 0.23 -40.13
CA GLY A 503 9.97 -0.06 -40.55
C GLY A 503 11.05 0.95 -40.13
N GLY A 504 10.74 1.91 -39.25
CA GLY A 504 11.74 2.77 -38.62
C GLY A 504 12.19 2.23 -37.26
N SER A 505 13.49 2.27 -36.97
CA SER A 505 14.00 2.01 -35.62
C SER A 505 13.57 3.15 -34.69
N TYR A 506 12.69 2.89 -33.74
CA TYR A 506 12.42 3.84 -32.65
C TYR A 506 13.59 3.81 -31.67
N SER A 507 14.31 4.91 -31.57
CA SER A 507 15.21 5.18 -30.45
C SER A 507 14.32 5.64 -29.30
N GLY A 508 14.18 4.80 -28.27
CA GLY A 508 13.48 5.16 -27.03
C GLY A 508 13.83 6.57 -26.60
N ASN A 509 12.83 7.34 -26.15
CA ASN A 509 13.06 8.71 -25.75
C ASN A 509 13.89 8.72 -24.44
N GLU A 510 15.04 9.42 -24.41
CA GLU A 510 15.84 9.61 -23.18
C GLU A 510 15.10 10.47 -22.15
N LEU A 511 14.10 11.24 -22.58
CA LEU A 511 13.08 11.81 -21.72
C LEU A 511 11.94 10.79 -21.69
N GLY A 512 11.69 10.13 -20.56
CA GLY A 512 10.47 9.33 -20.40
C GLY A 512 9.29 10.06 -21.05
N GLY A 513 8.56 9.40 -21.95
CA GLY A 513 7.25 9.92 -22.31
C GLY A 513 6.51 10.26 -21.01
N ALA A 514 5.68 11.30 -20.99
CA ALA A 514 5.01 11.73 -19.75
C ALA A 514 4.25 10.60 -19.03
N SER A 515 3.99 9.47 -19.71
CA SER A 515 3.37 8.28 -19.15
C SER A 515 4.29 7.42 -18.26
N ARG A 516 3.78 7.06 -17.09
CA ARG A 516 4.41 6.23 -16.07
C ARG A 516 3.37 5.29 -15.47
N ILE A 517 3.71 4.00 -15.35
CA ILE A 517 2.90 2.99 -14.66
C ILE A 517 3.78 2.40 -13.58
N THR A 518 3.46 2.67 -12.33
CA THR A 518 4.33 2.39 -11.18
C THR A 518 3.58 1.72 -10.05
N ASN A 519 4.15 0.68 -9.46
CA ASN A 519 3.54 -0.04 -8.34
C ASN A 519 2.10 -0.52 -8.63
N CYS A 520 1.84 -0.91 -9.88
CA CYS A 520 0.53 -1.43 -10.27
C CYS A 520 0.52 -2.95 -10.23
N THR A 521 -0.62 -3.53 -9.88
CA THR A 521 -0.76 -4.98 -9.68
C THR A 521 -1.92 -5.57 -10.47
N VAL A 522 -1.68 -6.67 -11.18
CA VAL A 522 -2.73 -7.42 -11.87
C VAL A 522 -2.77 -8.83 -11.33
N THR A 523 -3.88 -9.22 -10.71
CA THR A 523 -4.01 -10.55 -10.11
C THR A 523 -5.22 -11.31 -10.59
N ASN A 524 -5.15 -12.65 -10.55
CA ASN A 524 -6.29 -13.55 -10.78
C ASN A 524 -7.06 -13.18 -12.07
N ALA A 525 -6.31 -12.87 -13.13
CA ALA A 525 -6.85 -12.29 -14.35
C ALA A 525 -6.73 -13.22 -15.56
N ALA A 526 -7.65 -13.07 -16.51
CA ALA A 526 -7.61 -13.73 -17.81
C ALA A 526 -7.57 -12.68 -18.91
N LEU A 527 -6.43 -12.57 -19.60
CA LEU A 527 -6.19 -11.58 -20.64
C LEU A 527 -6.19 -12.29 -22.00
N THR A 528 -7.22 -12.05 -22.79
CA THR A 528 -7.51 -12.80 -24.02
C THR A 528 -7.51 -11.88 -25.22
N ASN A 529 -6.74 -12.23 -26.24
CA ASN A 529 -6.68 -11.55 -27.51
C ASN A 529 -6.63 -12.59 -28.63
N VAL A 530 -7.78 -12.92 -29.20
CA VAL A 530 -7.94 -14.08 -30.09
C VAL A 530 -8.36 -13.63 -31.48
N ARG A 531 -7.80 -14.30 -32.50
CA ARG A 531 -8.17 -14.17 -33.91
C ARG A 531 -8.61 -15.52 -34.49
N GLY A 532 -9.73 -15.50 -35.24
CA GLY A 532 -10.15 -16.60 -36.12
C GLY A 532 -9.58 -16.53 -37.55
N SER A 533 -10.08 -17.38 -38.45
CA SER A 533 -9.67 -17.42 -39.86
C SER A 533 -10.21 -16.21 -40.64
N GLY A 534 -9.35 -15.31 -41.11
CA GLY A 534 -9.71 -14.12 -41.91
C GLY A 534 -8.52 -13.56 -42.72
N ALA A 535 -8.78 -12.80 -43.78
CA ALA A 535 -7.72 -12.29 -44.67
C ALA A 535 -6.80 -11.30 -43.93
N ILE A 536 -5.50 -11.60 -43.90
CA ILE A 536 -4.45 -10.72 -43.37
C ILE A 536 -3.93 -9.84 -44.51
N ILE A 537 -3.55 -8.59 -44.22
CA ILE A 537 -2.55 -7.90 -45.03
C ILE A 537 -1.18 -8.24 -44.40
N PRO A 538 -0.40 -9.16 -44.99
CA PRO A 538 0.81 -9.68 -44.35
C PRO A 538 1.77 -8.55 -43.97
N GLY A 539 2.15 -8.50 -42.69
CA GLY A 539 3.05 -7.47 -42.16
C GLY A 539 2.38 -6.18 -41.69
N GLU A 540 1.05 -6.11 -41.57
CA GLU A 540 0.34 -4.90 -41.12
C GLU A 540 -0.44 -5.05 -39.80
N THR A 541 -0.76 -6.26 -39.34
CA THR A 541 -1.63 -6.44 -38.15
C THR A 541 -0.87 -6.78 -36.87
N GLU A 542 -1.17 -6.08 -35.79
CA GLU A 542 -0.55 -6.19 -34.45
C GLU A 542 -1.50 -6.84 -33.43
N PHE A 543 -1.00 -7.83 -32.70
CA PHE A 543 -1.72 -8.49 -31.59
C PHE A 543 -0.79 -8.56 -30.38
N TYR A 544 -0.94 -7.62 -29.46
CA TYR A 544 -0.09 -7.56 -28.28
C TYR A 544 -0.90 -7.73 -27.01
N THR A 545 -0.42 -8.60 -26.13
CA THR A 545 -1.04 -8.86 -24.84
C THR A 545 0.02 -8.91 -23.76
N GLY A 546 -0.12 -8.06 -22.74
CA GLY A 546 0.78 -8.05 -21.58
C GLY A 546 -0.02 -8.06 -20.28
N GLY A 547 0.59 -8.55 -19.19
CA GLY A 547 -0.05 -8.51 -17.87
C GLY A 547 -0.42 -7.11 -17.42
N ILE A 548 0.48 -6.13 -17.61
CA ILE A 548 0.25 -4.71 -17.27
C ILE A 548 -0.29 -3.94 -18.48
N ALA A 549 0.38 -4.05 -19.64
CA ALA A 549 0.03 -3.29 -20.84
C ALA A 549 0.08 -4.14 -22.10
N GLY A 550 -0.88 -3.96 -23.01
CA GLY A 550 -0.80 -4.57 -24.34
C GLY A 550 0.37 -3.98 -25.14
N ARG A 551 0.43 -2.64 -25.18
CA ARG A 551 1.54 -1.87 -25.74
C ARG A 551 1.85 -0.68 -24.84
N CYS A 552 3.12 -0.39 -24.62
CA CYS A 552 3.51 0.80 -23.86
C CYS A 552 4.84 1.33 -24.35
N THR A 553 4.91 2.62 -24.68
CA THR A 553 6.18 3.33 -24.95
C THR A 553 6.62 4.22 -23.78
N GLY A 554 5.87 4.23 -22.68
CA GLY A 554 6.21 4.88 -21.42
C GLY A 554 6.94 3.96 -20.44
N LEU A 555 7.17 4.46 -19.22
CA LEU A 555 7.86 3.72 -18.15
C LEU A 555 6.88 2.75 -17.45
N ILE A 556 7.26 1.49 -17.31
CA ILE A 556 6.60 0.50 -16.44
C ILE A 556 7.62 0.02 -15.41
N LYS A 557 7.38 0.31 -14.13
CA LYS A 557 8.35 0.04 -13.06
C LYS A 557 7.66 -0.47 -11.80
N ASP A 558 8.33 -1.37 -11.09
CA ASP A 558 7.89 -1.89 -9.78
C ASP A 558 6.46 -2.48 -9.81
N CYS A 559 5.99 -2.95 -10.97
CA CYS A 559 4.66 -3.54 -11.13
C CYS A 559 4.69 -5.07 -10.90
N SER A 560 3.55 -5.66 -10.51
CA SER A 560 3.44 -7.10 -10.28
C SER A 560 2.27 -7.75 -11.04
N VAL A 561 2.48 -8.98 -11.51
CA VAL A 561 1.47 -9.77 -12.23
C VAL A 561 1.38 -11.17 -11.63
N GLU A 562 0.26 -11.53 -11.00
CA GLU A 562 0.14 -12.76 -10.22
C GLU A 562 -1.09 -13.60 -10.63
N ASN A 563 -0.90 -14.91 -10.83
CA ASN A 563 -2.00 -15.83 -11.15
C ASN A 563 -2.79 -15.40 -12.39
N VAL A 564 -2.08 -14.98 -13.44
CA VAL A 564 -2.67 -14.46 -14.68
C VAL A 564 -2.53 -15.46 -15.82
N THR A 565 -3.60 -15.66 -16.57
CA THR A 565 -3.56 -16.37 -17.85
C THR A 565 -3.61 -15.38 -19.00
N ILE A 566 -2.64 -15.45 -19.90
CA ILE A 566 -2.55 -14.64 -21.10
C ILE A 566 -2.75 -15.53 -22.31
N THR A 567 -3.75 -15.22 -23.13
CA THR A 567 -4.06 -15.92 -24.39
C THR A 567 -3.95 -14.93 -25.54
N ALA A 568 -2.96 -15.08 -26.40
CA ALA A 568 -2.80 -14.35 -27.64
C ALA A 568 -2.71 -15.32 -28.82
N GLU A 569 -3.87 -15.79 -29.28
CA GLU A 569 -3.98 -16.82 -30.31
C GLU A 569 -4.36 -16.23 -31.67
N SER A 570 -3.72 -16.73 -32.73
CA SER A 570 -4.10 -16.34 -34.08
C SER A 570 -3.70 -17.39 -35.12
N ALA A 571 -4.56 -17.61 -36.11
CA ALA A 571 -4.49 -18.76 -37.04
C ALA A 571 -3.27 -18.86 -37.99
N GLU A 572 -2.30 -17.93 -38.01
CA GLU A 572 -1.16 -17.93 -38.97
C GLU A 572 0.19 -17.45 -38.38
N ASP A 573 1.28 -18.20 -38.26
CA ASP A 573 2.58 -17.89 -37.58
C ASP A 573 3.38 -16.54 -37.75
N GLY A 574 2.76 -15.37 -37.96
CA GLY A 574 3.45 -14.09 -38.24
C GLY A 574 4.14 -13.37 -37.05
N SER A 575 5.16 -12.57 -37.38
CA SER A 575 6.13 -11.93 -36.48
C SER A 575 5.63 -10.80 -35.56
N ARG A 576 4.39 -10.31 -35.70
CA ARG A 576 3.81 -9.18 -34.93
C ARG A 576 2.79 -9.63 -33.87
N ARG A 577 3.14 -10.71 -33.17
CA ARG A 577 2.35 -11.31 -32.10
C ARG A 577 3.21 -11.44 -30.87
N GLN A 578 2.81 -10.80 -29.79
CA GLN A 578 3.60 -10.83 -28.58
C GLN A 578 2.67 -10.96 -27.38
N ALA A 579 2.83 -12.07 -26.67
CA ALA A 579 2.24 -12.30 -25.36
C ALA A 579 3.36 -12.39 -24.35
N LYS A 580 3.34 -11.53 -23.33
CA LYS A 580 4.40 -11.47 -22.33
C LYS A 580 3.85 -11.21 -20.94
N PRO A 581 4.60 -11.56 -19.88
CA PRO A 581 4.12 -11.37 -18.52
C PRO A 581 3.80 -9.92 -18.18
N ILE A 582 4.57 -8.93 -18.66
CA ILE A 582 4.41 -7.51 -18.29
C ILE A 582 3.86 -6.65 -19.44
N VAL A 583 4.61 -6.51 -20.53
CA VAL A 583 4.21 -5.67 -21.69
C VAL A 583 4.21 -6.50 -22.96
N GLY A 584 3.11 -6.45 -23.71
CA GLY A 584 2.98 -7.21 -24.95
C GLY A 584 4.04 -6.81 -25.98
N ASN A 585 4.08 -5.54 -26.40
CA ASN A 585 5.07 -5.04 -27.38
C ASN A 585 6.42 -4.66 -26.74
N ASP A 586 7.53 -5.21 -27.25
CA ASP A 586 8.88 -4.85 -26.80
C ASP A 586 9.73 -4.01 -27.76
N TRP A 587 9.38 -3.94 -29.04
CA TRP A 587 10.22 -3.26 -30.04
C TRP A 587 10.43 -1.78 -29.77
N ASN A 588 9.47 -1.17 -29.07
CA ASN A 588 9.45 0.25 -28.77
C ASN A 588 9.33 0.51 -27.26
N GLU A 589 9.74 -0.47 -26.46
CA GLU A 589 9.71 -0.38 -25.00
C GLU A 589 10.69 0.69 -24.49
N TYR A 590 10.31 1.35 -23.40
CA TYR A 590 11.20 2.22 -22.64
C TYR A 590 12.37 1.42 -22.05
N VAL A 591 13.57 2.00 -22.09
CA VAL A 591 14.82 1.28 -21.77
C VAL A 591 14.97 0.91 -20.29
N ASP A 592 14.26 1.59 -19.38
CA ASP A 592 14.39 1.42 -17.93
C ASP A 592 13.15 0.80 -17.26
N ASN A 593 12.47 -0.14 -17.93
CA ASN A 593 11.36 -0.90 -17.36
C ASN A 593 11.81 -1.94 -16.31
N ALA A 594 12.45 -1.47 -15.25
CA ALA A 594 13.09 -2.28 -14.22
C ALA A 594 12.13 -2.74 -13.11
N ASN A 595 12.53 -3.81 -12.41
CA ASN A 595 11.93 -4.30 -11.16
C ASN A 595 10.46 -4.75 -11.24
N ASN A 596 9.98 -5.11 -12.44
CA ASN A 596 8.64 -5.69 -12.55
C ASN A 596 8.70 -7.18 -12.20
N THR A 597 7.69 -7.70 -11.51
CA THR A 597 7.65 -9.10 -11.10
C THR A 597 6.44 -9.81 -11.69
N TYR A 598 6.57 -11.10 -11.92
CA TYR A 598 5.42 -11.93 -12.29
C TYR A 598 5.52 -13.30 -11.63
N THR A 599 4.39 -13.84 -11.21
CA THR A 599 4.29 -15.09 -10.47
C THR A 599 3.10 -15.90 -10.98
N ASN A 600 3.32 -17.18 -11.28
CA ASN A 600 2.28 -18.07 -11.78
C ASN A 600 1.54 -17.53 -13.02
N VAL A 601 2.29 -16.98 -13.98
CA VAL A 601 1.74 -16.49 -15.24
C VAL A 601 1.77 -17.58 -16.30
N VAL A 602 0.61 -17.89 -16.88
CA VAL A 602 0.43 -18.86 -17.97
C VAL A 602 0.25 -18.11 -19.27
N ILE A 603 1.02 -18.44 -20.31
CA ILE A 603 0.89 -17.82 -21.63
C ILE A 603 0.53 -18.91 -22.65
N ASN A 604 -0.55 -18.71 -23.41
CA ASN A 604 -1.03 -19.59 -24.49
C ASN A 604 -1.14 -21.08 -24.11
N GLY A 605 -1.59 -21.37 -22.88
CA GLY A 605 -1.72 -22.74 -22.38
C GLY A 605 -0.39 -23.45 -22.06
N GLY A 606 0.73 -22.72 -22.09
CA GLY A 606 2.03 -23.20 -21.65
C GLY A 606 2.13 -23.41 -20.12
N ASN A 607 3.32 -23.77 -19.64
CA ASN A 607 3.56 -23.90 -18.20
C ASN A 607 3.56 -22.53 -17.51
N ALA A 608 3.05 -22.48 -16.28
CA ALA A 608 3.13 -21.29 -15.43
C ALA A 608 4.59 -20.89 -15.15
N ARG A 609 4.86 -19.58 -15.17
CA ARG A 609 6.20 -19.01 -14.95
C ARG A 609 6.20 -17.95 -13.86
N THR A 610 7.38 -17.79 -13.24
CA THR A 610 7.65 -16.79 -12.21
C THR A 610 9.02 -16.18 -12.46
N GLY A 611 9.15 -14.86 -12.36
CA GLY A 611 10.41 -14.19 -12.59
C GLY A 611 10.35 -12.67 -12.42
N VAL A 612 11.48 -12.04 -12.76
CA VAL A 612 11.64 -10.59 -12.78
C VAL A 612 11.80 -10.12 -14.22
N TYR A 613 11.11 -9.06 -14.57
CA TYR A 613 11.12 -8.39 -15.85
C TYR A 613 11.77 -7.01 -15.71
N ASN A 614 12.95 -6.83 -16.31
CA ASN A 614 13.70 -5.59 -16.28
C ASN A 614 13.72 -4.85 -17.63
N GLY A 615 12.76 -5.17 -18.51
CA GLY A 615 12.76 -4.71 -19.89
C GLY A 615 13.57 -5.61 -20.81
N THR A 616 13.24 -5.54 -22.09
CA THR A 616 13.74 -6.46 -23.12
C THR A 616 15.20 -6.28 -23.53
N ARG A 617 15.80 -5.14 -23.15
CA ARG A 617 17.22 -4.85 -23.39
C ARG A 617 18.11 -5.08 -22.18
N ALA A 618 17.54 -5.41 -21.02
CA ALA A 618 18.30 -5.67 -19.79
C ALA A 618 18.85 -7.11 -19.76
N ALA A 619 20.08 -7.26 -19.26
CA ALA A 619 20.71 -8.57 -19.09
C ALA A 619 20.08 -9.36 -17.92
N GLY A 620 19.85 -10.66 -18.11
CA GLY A 620 19.30 -11.54 -17.06
C GLY A 620 17.77 -11.53 -16.96
N THR A 621 17.07 -10.81 -17.83
CA THR A 621 15.60 -10.84 -17.95
C THR A 621 15.14 -12.17 -18.56
N ASP A 622 14.12 -12.81 -17.97
CA ASP A 622 13.40 -13.88 -18.66
C ASP A 622 12.48 -13.24 -19.71
N VAL A 623 12.79 -13.45 -20.98
CA VAL A 623 12.02 -12.98 -22.12
C VAL A 623 11.52 -14.21 -22.86
N PRO A 624 10.39 -14.82 -22.43
CA PRO A 624 9.78 -15.90 -23.17
C PRO A 624 9.56 -15.46 -24.61
N SER A 625 10.17 -16.14 -25.59
CA SER A 625 9.77 -15.94 -26.97
C SER A 625 8.44 -16.64 -27.19
N TYR A 626 7.64 -16.15 -28.15
CA TYR A 626 6.38 -16.79 -28.54
C TYR A 626 6.59 -18.26 -28.95
N SER A 627 7.78 -18.63 -29.46
CA SER A 627 8.14 -20.00 -29.85
C SER A 627 8.58 -20.91 -28.70
N ASP A 628 8.81 -20.36 -27.50
CA ASP A 628 9.15 -21.12 -26.29
C ASP A 628 7.90 -21.50 -25.48
N LEU A 629 6.71 -21.25 -26.04
CA LEU A 629 5.36 -21.42 -25.51
C LEU A 629 4.47 -22.05 -26.60
#